data_AF-A0A8H7SA02-F1
#
_entry.id   AF-A0A8H7SA02-F1
#
_cell.length_a   1.000
_cell.length_b   1.000
_cell.length_c   1.000
_cell.angle_alpha   90.00
_cell.angle_beta   90.00
_cell.angle_gamma   90.00
#
_symmetry.space_group_name_H-M   'P 1'
#
loop_
_entity.id
_entity.type
_entity.pdbx_description
1 polymer ?
#
loop_
_entity_poly.entity_id
_entity_poly.type
_entity_poly.pdbx_seq_one_letter_code
_entity_poly.pdbx_strand_id
1 'polypeptide(L)'
;MSPSSSADQRIRERGLKMYFDISQVEGVDGTTQDMVSFIAEGGNVFLVALDFADSTTNVKDLKKFLLAIPNIKDIIIDHLPQRHLVEIFSREQLLDDQEINFL
;
A
#
# COMPACT_ATOMS: atom_id res chain seq x y z
N MET A 1 -22.03 -2.31 -11.74
CA MET A 1 -20.57 -2.12 -11.57
C MET A 1 -20.20 -2.81 -10.27
N SER A 2 -19.17 -3.66 -10.27
CA SER A 2 -18.71 -4.31 -9.05
C SER A 2 -17.89 -3.33 -8.20
N PRO A 3 -17.99 -3.37 -6.85
CA PRO A 3 -17.08 -2.62 -6.00
C PRO A 3 -15.64 -3.03 -6.31
N SER A 4 -14.76 -2.06 -6.55
CA SER A 4 -13.36 -2.33 -6.86
C SER A 4 -12.42 -1.27 -6.26
N SER A 5 -11.26 -1.73 -5.83
CA SER A 5 -10.12 -0.90 -5.42
C SER A 5 -9.03 -1.07 -6.47
N SER A 6 -8.81 -0.06 -7.32
CA SER A 6 -7.87 -0.17 -8.45
C SER A 6 -6.46 0.25 -8.06
N ALA A 7 -5.46 -0.51 -8.52
CA ALA A 7 -4.05 -0.16 -8.39
C ALA A 7 -3.66 1.09 -9.18
N ASP A 8 -4.43 1.45 -10.22
CA ASP A 8 -4.24 2.66 -11.04
C ASP A 8 -4.57 3.96 -10.27
N GLN A 9 -5.27 3.83 -9.15
CA GLN A 9 -5.55 4.95 -8.25
C GLN A 9 -4.44 5.07 -7.22
N ARG A 10 -4.18 6.32 -6.80
CA ARG A 10 -3.29 6.61 -5.68
C ARG A 10 -3.74 5.83 -4.45
N ILE A 11 -2.81 5.29 -3.66
CA ILE A 11 -3.09 4.41 -2.51
C ILE A 11 -4.12 5.06 -1.57
N ARG A 12 -3.97 6.35 -1.28
CA ARG A 12 -4.90 7.11 -0.42
C ARG A 12 -6.25 7.41 -1.06
N GLU A 13 -6.37 7.29 -2.37
CA GLU A 13 -7.60 7.57 -3.12
C GLU A 13 -8.34 6.29 -3.54
N ARG A 14 -7.72 5.12 -3.30
CA ARG A 14 -8.31 3.82 -3.62
C ARG A 14 -9.65 3.66 -2.92
N GLY A 15 -10.68 3.35 -3.70
CA GLY A 15 -12.03 3.12 -3.20
C GLY A 15 -12.81 4.39 -2.84
N LEU A 16 -12.29 5.61 -3.05
CA LEU A 16 -13.03 6.86 -2.75
C LEU A 16 -14.16 7.16 -3.74
N LYS A 17 -14.13 6.60 -4.95
CA LYS A 17 -15.24 6.73 -5.92
C LYS A 17 -16.37 5.76 -5.56
N MET A 18 -17.03 6.04 -4.43
CA MET A 18 -18.15 5.28 -3.92
C MET A 18 -19.42 5.60 -4.72
N TYR A 19 -19.68 4.81 -5.76
CA TYR A 19 -21.01 4.66 -6.34
C TYR A 19 -21.76 3.45 -5.75
N PHE A 20 -21.15 2.77 -4.77
CA PHE A 20 -21.57 1.48 -4.26
C PHE A 20 -21.56 1.49 -2.74
N ASP A 21 -22.61 0.94 -2.12
CA ASP A 21 -22.73 0.81 -0.68
C ASP A 21 -21.97 -0.44 -0.21
N ILE A 22 -20.85 -0.24 0.51
CA ILE A 22 -19.99 -1.34 0.98
C ILE A 22 -20.71 -2.30 1.92
N SER A 23 -21.80 -1.87 2.58
CA SER A 23 -22.60 -2.75 3.45
C SER A 23 -23.27 -3.91 2.71
N GLN A 24 -23.32 -3.85 1.37
CA GLN A 24 -23.83 -4.93 0.52
C GLN A 24 -22.78 -5.99 0.17
N VAL A 25 -21.52 -5.80 0.56
CA VAL A 25 -20.46 -6.80 0.34
C VAL A 25 -20.35 -7.68 1.58
N GLU A 26 -20.65 -8.96 1.44
CA GLU A 26 -20.47 -9.92 2.53
C GLU A 26 -18.99 -10.29 2.71
N GLY A 27 -18.58 -10.48 3.96
CA GLY A 27 -17.23 -10.98 4.29
C GLY A 27 -16.10 -9.95 4.17
N VAL A 28 -16.42 -8.65 4.12
CA VAL A 28 -15.43 -7.56 4.19
C VAL A 28 -15.61 -6.75 5.46
N ASP A 29 -14.52 -6.16 5.95
CA ASP A 29 -14.53 -5.25 7.10
C ASP A 29 -14.01 -3.88 6.66
N GLY A 30 -14.93 -3.07 6.14
CA GLY A 30 -14.63 -1.74 5.65
C GLY A 30 -13.94 -1.70 4.27
N THR A 31 -13.31 -0.56 4.02
CA THR A 31 -12.75 -0.13 2.74
C THR A 31 -11.24 0.10 2.87
N THR A 32 -10.57 0.37 1.74
CA THR A 32 -9.17 0.81 1.77
C THR A 32 -8.98 2.07 2.63
N GLN A 33 -9.99 2.93 2.76
CA GLN A 33 -9.91 4.13 3.59
C GLN A 33 -10.00 3.82 5.09
N ASP A 34 -10.80 2.81 5.45
CA ASP A 34 -10.87 2.33 6.83
C ASP A 34 -9.52 1.73 7.23
N MET A 35 -8.90 0.94 6.35
CA MET A 35 -7.53 0.45 6.53
C MET A 35 -6.52 1.60 6.70
N VAL A 36 -6.58 2.63 5.84
CA VAL A 36 -5.69 3.81 5.93
C VAL A 36 -5.86 4.58 7.24
N SER A 37 -7.11 4.70 7.72
CA SER A 37 -7.41 5.37 8.99
C SER A 37 -6.88 4.55 10.16
N PHE A 38 -7.11 3.24 10.14
CA PHE A 38 -6.64 2.31 11.17
C PHE A 38 -5.11 2.33 11.33
N ILE A 39 -4.35 2.27 10.23
CA ILE A 39 -2.87 2.33 10.31
C ILE A 39 -2.34 3.69 10.75
N ALA A 40 -3.08 4.78 10.47
CA ALA A 40 -2.70 6.13 10.87
C ALA A 40 -2.92 6.39 12.37
N GLU A 41 -3.85 5.68 12.99
CA GLU A 41 -4.12 5.75 14.44
C GLU A 41 -3.29 4.75 15.25
N GLY A 42 -2.78 3.69 14.61
CA GLY A 42 -2.02 2.61 15.24
C GLY A 42 -0.59 2.97 15.69
N GLY A 43 0.10 1.97 16.26
CA GLY A 43 1.50 2.07 16.67
C GLY A 43 2.48 1.87 15.49
N ASN A 44 3.57 1.13 15.69
CA ASN A 44 4.51 0.84 14.62
C ASN A 44 3.93 -0.17 13.62
N VAL A 45 3.87 0.22 12.34
CA VAL A 45 3.31 -0.59 11.25
C VAL A 45 4.42 -1.04 10.30
N PHE A 46 4.40 -2.32 9.93
CA PHE A 46 5.19 -2.90 8.85
C PHE A 46 4.28 -3.13 7.64
N LEU A 47 4.65 -2.60 6.48
CA LEU A 47 3.89 -2.82 5.25
C LEU A 47 4.53 -3.97 4.47
N VAL A 48 3.82 -5.08 4.30
CA VAL A 48 4.27 -6.18 3.45
C VAL A 48 3.60 -6.06 2.09
N ALA A 49 4.40 -5.84 1.05
CA ALA A 49 3.97 -5.87 -0.34
C ALA A 49 4.38 -7.21 -0.95
N LEU A 50 3.41 -7.98 -1.43
CA LEU A 50 3.67 -9.18 -2.22
C LEU A 50 3.79 -8.72 -3.67
N ASP A 51 5.02 -8.61 -4.17
CA ASP A 51 5.26 -8.14 -5.52
C ASP A 51 5.28 -9.33 -6.49
N PHE A 52 4.19 -9.47 -7.24
CA PHE A 52 4.10 -10.44 -8.33
C PHE A 52 4.56 -9.85 -9.67
N ALA A 53 4.89 -8.55 -9.74
CA ALA A 53 5.28 -7.92 -10.99
C ALA A 53 6.09 -6.65 -10.72
N ASP A 54 7.43 -6.78 -10.84
CA ASP A 54 8.56 -5.82 -10.94
C ASP A 54 8.26 -4.33 -11.37
N SER A 55 7.11 -3.75 -11.07
CA SER A 55 6.53 -2.66 -11.86
C SER A 55 5.30 -1.95 -11.27
N THR A 56 4.53 -2.50 -10.33
CA THR A 56 3.15 -2.00 -10.17
C THR A 56 2.94 -0.91 -9.11
N THR A 57 3.91 -0.65 -8.23
CA THR A 57 3.77 0.43 -7.24
C THR A 57 4.46 1.70 -7.73
N ASN A 58 3.66 2.71 -8.11
CA ASN A 58 4.16 4.04 -8.42
C ASN A 58 4.97 4.58 -7.22
N VAL A 59 6.30 4.61 -7.34
CA VAL A 59 7.22 5.00 -6.27
C VAL A 59 6.89 6.40 -5.72
N LYS A 60 6.47 7.33 -6.58
CA LYS A 60 6.08 8.68 -6.15
C LYS A 60 4.82 8.66 -5.30
N ASP A 61 3.87 7.78 -5.62
CA ASP A 61 2.65 7.62 -4.83
C ASP A 61 2.93 6.90 -3.50
N LEU A 62 3.77 5.87 -3.52
CA LEU A 62 4.25 5.19 -2.31
C LEU A 62 4.95 6.18 -1.36
N LYS A 63 5.84 7.03 -1.86
CA LYS A 63 6.47 8.08 -1.04
C LYS A 63 5.46 9.03 -0.42
N LYS A 64 4.47 9.49 -1.20
CA LYS A 64 3.39 10.34 -0.69
C LYS A 64 2.56 9.63 0.38
N PHE A 65 2.31 8.34 0.19
CA PHE A 65 1.62 7.50 1.16
C PHE A 65 2.41 7.38 2.46
N LEU A 66 3.71 7.09 2.38
CA LEU A 66 4.60 7.03 3.54
C LEU A 66 4.63 8.38 4.27
N LEU A 67 4.85 9.49 3.55
CA LEU A 67 4.85 10.83 4.15
C LEU A 67 3.56 11.14 4.93
N ALA A 68 2.40 10.67 4.44
CA ALA A 68 1.12 10.88 5.09
C ALA A 68 0.91 10.00 6.34
N ILE A 69 1.63 8.89 6.48
CA ILE A 69 1.44 7.90 7.55
C ILE A 69 2.79 7.63 8.23
N PRO A 70 3.20 8.44 9.22
CA PRO A 70 4.51 8.36 9.88
C PRO A 70 4.72 7.08 10.72
N ASN A 71 3.64 6.34 10.94
CA ASN A 71 3.61 5.11 11.71
C ASN A 71 4.19 3.90 10.95
N ILE A 72 4.27 3.98 9.61
CA ILE A 72 4.91 2.96 8.78
C ILE A 72 6.42 3.09 8.95
N LYS A 73 7.05 2.03 9.46
CA LYS A 73 8.49 1.98 9.77
C LYS A 73 9.30 1.33 8.68
N ASP A 74 8.85 0.17 8.22
CA ASP A 74 9.55 -0.58 7.18
C ASP A 74 8.54 -1.11 6.17
N ILE A 75 9.01 -1.24 4.93
CA ILE A 75 8.33 -1.94 3.85
C ILE A 75 9.10 -3.21 3.56
N ILE A 76 8.38 -4.33 3.55
CA ILE A 76 8.90 -5.64 3.19
C ILE A 76 8.32 -5.97 1.82
N ILE A 77 9.19 -6.17 0.84
CA ILE A 77 8.80 -6.60 -0.50
C ILE A 77 9.13 -8.08 -0.62
N ASP A 78 8.09 -8.89 -0.73
CA ASP A 78 8.20 -10.33 -0.93
C ASP A 78 7.99 -10.66 -2.40
N HIS A 79 9.04 -11.15 -3.05
CA HIS A 79 9.08 -11.52 -4.46
C HIS A 79 8.76 -13.01 -4.70
N LEU A 80 8.09 -13.66 -3.74
CA LEU A 80 7.67 -15.06 -3.87
C LEU A 80 6.47 -15.20 -4.83
N PRO A 81 6.41 -16.31 -5.60
CA PRO A 81 7.39 -17.39 -5.69
C PRO A 81 8.52 -17.13 -6.71
N GLN A 82 8.50 -16.00 -7.41
CA GLN A 82 9.32 -15.79 -8.61
C GLN A 82 10.82 -15.80 -8.31
N ARG A 83 11.24 -15.14 -7.22
CA ARG A 83 12.67 -14.96 -6.90
C ARG A 83 13.10 -15.51 -5.54
N HIS A 84 12.15 -15.93 -4.68
CA HIS A 84 12.43 -16.31 -3.29
C HIS A 84 13.27 -15.27 -2.54
N LEU A 85 13.03 -13.99 -2.87
CA LEU A 85 13.75 -12.85 -2.33
C LEU A 85 12.77 -12.03 -1.50
N VAL A 86 13.21 -11.66 -0.30
CA VAL A 86 12.52 -10.69 0.54
C VAL A 86 13.45 -9.50 0.74
N GLU A 87 13.02 -8.33 0.30
CA GLU A 87 13.74 -7.08 0.51
C GLU A 87 13.06 -6.27 1.60
N ILE A 88 13.85 -5.64 2.47
CA ILE A 88 13.34 -4.82 3.55
C ILE A 88 13.92 -3.42 3.39
N PHE A 89 13.03 -2.44 3.25
CA PHE A 89 13.38 -1.05 3.12
C PHE A 89 12.82 -0.27 4.30
N SER A 90 13.69 0.43 5.02
CA SER A 90 13.24 1.38 6.03
C SER A 90 12.55 2.58 5.40
N ARG A 91 11.64 3.18 6.14
CA ARG A 91 10.96 4.41 5.76
C ARG A 91 11.97 5.49 5.39
N GLU A 92 13.03 5.65 6.17
CA GLU A 92 14.04 6.67 5.96
C GLU A 92 14.74 6.49 4.60
N GLN A 93 15.15 5.25 4.27
CA GLN A 93 15.70 4.92 2.95
C GLN A 93 14.71 5.30 1.83
N LEU A 94 13.44 4.96 1.98
CA LEU A 94 12.41 5.21 0.97
C LEU A 94 12.04 6.70 0.81
N LEU A 95 12.30 7.53 1.83
CA LEU A 95 12.02 8.97 1.76
C LEU A 95 13.22 9.76 1.24
N ASP A 96 14.44 9.29 1.48
CA ASP A 96 15.68 9.97 1.10
C ASP A 96 16.09 9.68 -0.35
N ASP A 97 15.93 8.44 -0.82
CA ASP A 97 16.43 8.06 -2.14
C ASP A 97 15.71 8.79 -3.28
N GLN A 98 16.44 9.40 -4.22
CA GLN A 98 15.81 10.01 -5.40
C GLN A 98 15.34 8.97 -6.42
N GLU A 99 15.94 7.77 -6.44
CA GLU A 99 15.61 6.65 -7.32
C GLU A 99 15.64 5.32 -6.56
N ILE A 100 14.51 4.94 -5.96
CA ILE A 100 14.36 3.58 -5.41
C ILE A 100 14.08 2.65 -6.60
N ASN A 101 15.03 1.78 -6.91
CA ASN A 101 14.83 0.69 -7.85
C ASN A 101 14.39 -0.55 -7.06
N PHE A 102 13.12 -0.91 -7.20
CA PHE A 102 12.55 -2.16 -6.69
C PHE A 102 12.84 -3.35 -7.63
N LEU A 103 13.98 -3.31 -8.33
CA LEU A 103 14.31 -4.16 -9.49
C LEU A 103 14.78 -5.57 -9.12
#